data_AF-A0A9X6Z0K9-F1
#
_entry.id   AF-A0A9X6Z0K9-F1
#
_cell.length_a   1.000
_cell.length_b   1.000
_cell.length_c   1.000
_cell.angle_alpha   90.00
_cell.angle_beta   90.00
_cell.angle_gamma   90.00
#
_symmetry.space_group_name_H-M   'P 1'
#
loop_
_entity.id
_entity.type
_entity.pdbx_description
1 polymer ?
#
loop_
_entity_poly.entity_id
_entity_poly.type
_entity_poly.pdbx_seq_one_letter_code
_entity_poly.pdbx_strand_id
1 'polypeptide(L)'
;MITLYKPNETDFTHNGIGALDKNIYNATVEEELNGLFLFSFSYPLFAPRGLEIDGMSIIKVPTPDGEQLFRVAAPKVSMGEVTAQCYHIFYDLTENLIEDIFAETTNGNGAMNRMSA
;
A
#
# COMPACT_ATOMS: atom_id res chain seq x y z
N MET A 1 -11.09 -4.27 7.99
CA MET A 1 -10.26 -5.45 8.36
C MET A 1 -8.91 -5.27 7.73
N ILE A 2 -7.81 -5.40 8.47
CA ILE A 2 -6.46 -5.15 7.93
C ILE A 2 -5.92 -6.44 7.32
N THR A 3 -5.75 -6.47 5.99
CA THR A 3 -5.45 -7.72 5.25
C THR A 3 -4.14 -7.63 4.49
N LEU A 4 -3.30 -8.65 4.62
CA LEU A 4 -2.01 -8.78 3.95
C LEU A 4 -2.15 -9.52 2.61
N TYR A 5 -1.46 -9.03 1.58
CA TYR A 5 -1.41 -9.59 0.23
C TYR A 5 0.03 -9.66 -0.28
N LYS A 6 0.22 -10.49 -1.31
CA LYS A 6 1.50 -10.61 -2.00
C LYS A 6 1.83 -9.31 -2.77
N PRO A 7 3.11 -9.03 -3.04
CA PRO A 7 3.52 -7.83 -3.76
C PRO A 7 2.89 -7.62 -5.14
N ASN A 8 2.58 -8.71 -5.83
CA ASN A 8 2.04 -8.76 -7.18
C ASN A 8 0.55 -9.12 -7.22
N GLU A 9 -0.17 -8.97 -6.10
CA GLU A 9 -1.61 -9.20 -6.07
C GLU A 9 -2.34 -8.19 -6.95
N THR A 10 -3.32 -8.69 -7.72
CA THR A 10 -4.19 -7.88 -8.57
C THR A 10 -5.67 -8.04 -8.22
N ASP A 11 -6.02 -9.06 -7.44
CA ASP A 11 -7.38 -9.30 -6.96
C ASP A 11 -7.47 -9.08 -5.44
N PHE A 12 -8.25 -8.08 -5.03
CA PHE A 12 -8.44 -7.72 -3.62
C PHE A 12 -9.81 -8.13 -3.08
N THR A 13 -10.55 -8.98 -3.82
CA THR A 13 -11.87 -9.49 -3.43
C THR A 13 -11.80 -10.68 -2.46
N HIS A 14 -10.62 -11.24 -2.26
CA HIS A 14 -10.35 -12.31 -1.29
C HIS A 14 -9.50 -11.84 -0.11
N ASN A 15 -9.26 -12.75 0.85
CA ASN A 15 -8.54 -12.45 2.11
C ASN A 15 -7.00 -12.50 2.01
N GLY A 16 -6.45 -12.45 0.78
CA GLY A 16 -5.00 -12.48 0.55
C GLY A 16 -4.27 -13.62 1.28
N ILE A 17 -3.13 -13.27 1.88
CA ILE A 17 -2.36 -14.11 2.80
C ILE A 17 -3.11 -14.29 4.13
N GLY A 18 -3.76 -13.22 4.61
CA GLY A 18 -4.64 -13.26 5.78
C GLY A 18 -4.79 -11.92 6.48
N ALA A 19 -5.67 -11.89 7.49
CA ALA A 19 -5.93 -10.73 8.32
C ALA A 19 -4.88 -10.56 9.43
N LEU A 20 -4.50 -9.30 9.70
CA LEU A 20 -3.52 -8.90 10.72
C LEU A 20 -4.19 -8.35 11.99
N ASP A 21 -5.51 -8.09 11.97
CA ASP A 21 -6.26 -7.33 13.00
C ASP A 21 -6.01 -7.79 14.44
N LYS A 22 -5.76 -9.09 14.68
CA LYS A 22 -5.64 -9.65 16.04
C LYS A 22 -4.38 -9.24 16.78
N ASN A 23 -3.27 -9.02 16.07
CA ASN A 23 -1.96 -8.79 16.71
C ASN A 23 -1.30 -7.49 16.26
N ILE A 24 -1.95 -6.71 15.40
CA ILE A 24 -1.45 -5.42 14.94
C ILE A 24 -1.61 -4.37 16.05
N TYR A 25 -0.64 -3.50 16.21
CA TYR A 25 -0.70 -2.38 17.15
C TYR A 25 0.04 -1.16 16.60
N ASN A 26 -0.18 0.00 17.22
CA ASN A 26 0.30 1.30 16.73
C ASN A 26 -0.08 1.56 15.26
N ALA A 27 -1.24 1.06 14.83
CA ALA A 27 -1.74 1.19 13.47
C ALA A 27 -2.30 2.61 13.27
N THR A 28 -1.64 3.41 12.46
CA THR A 28 -2.01 4.81 12.21
C THR A 28 -2.03 5.08 10.71
N VAL A 29 -3.11 5.68 10.24
CA VAL A 29 -3.25 6.22 8.89
C VAL A 29 -3.12 7.75 8.98
N GLU A 30 -2.23 8.33 8.20
CA GLU A 30 -2.01 9.78 8.10
C GLU A 30 -2.19 10.23 6.66
N GLU A 31 -3.02 11.23 6.44
CA GLU A 31 -3.28 11.81 5.12
C GLU A 31 -3.13 13.33 5.18
N GLU A 32 -2.30 13.87 4.31
CA GLU A 32 -2.14 15.30 4.09
C GLU A 32 -2.57 15.64 2.65
N LEU A 33 -3.46 16.62 2.49
CA LEU A 33 -3.95 17.04 1.18
C LEU A 33 -2.79 17.56 0.32
N ASN A 34 -2.60 16.96 -0.86
CA ASN A 34 -1.42 17.17 -1.73
C ASN A 34 -0.07 16.83 -1.08
N GLY A 35 -0.08 16.09 0.03
CA GLY A 35 1.08 15.64 0.77
C GLY A 35 1.20 14.13 0.77
N LEU A 36 1.59 13.58 1.92
CA LEU A 36 1.77 12.14 2.10
C LEU A 36 0.46 11.46 2.49
N PHE A 37 0.25 10.27 1.93
CA PHE A 37 -0.75 9.32 2.40
C PHE A 37 -0.07 8.04 2.88
N LEU A 38 -0.03 7.85 4.19
CA LEU A 38 0.79 6.88 4.87
C LEU A 38 -0.05 5.97 5.77
N PHE A 39 0.33 4.70 5.83
CA PHE A 39 -0.06 3.78 6.87
C PHE A 39 1.19 3.29 7.61
N SER A 40 1.17 3.29 8.94
CA SER A 40 2.27 2.78 9.76
C SER A 40 1.74 1.85 10.83
N PHE A 41 2.48 0.80 11.15
CA PHE A 41 2.09 -0.16 12.17
C PHE A 41 3.28 -0.96 12.70
N SER A 42 2.98 -1.66 13.80
CA SER A 42 3.83 -2.58 14.52
C SER A 42 3.19 -3.97 14.57
N TYR A 43 3.97 -5.03 14.42
CA TYR A 43 3.48 -6.40 14.44
C TYR A 43 4.50 -7.40 15.03
N PRO A 44 4.09 -8.36 15.90
CA PRO A 44 5.02 -9.33 16.46
C PRO A 44 5.50 -10.32 15.39
N LEU A 45 6.81 -10.58 15.31
CA LEU A 45 7.38 -11.48 14.30
C LEU A 45 6.84 -12.92 14.44
N PHE A 46 6.61 -13.36 15.68
CA PHE A 46 6.14 -14.71 16.00
C PHE A 46 4.61 -14.84 16.05
N ALA A 47 3.87 -13.75 15.81
CA ALA A 47 2.43 -13.85 15.59
C ALA A 47 2.15 -14.46 14.20
N PRO A 48 0.97 -15.06 13.98
CA PRO A 48 0.59 -15.58 12.66
C PRO A 48 0.80 -14.53 11.57
N ARG A 49 1.44 -14.90 10.46
CA ARG A 49 1.77 -14.00 9.33
C ARG A 49 2.85 -12.95 9.61
N GLY A 50 3.44 -12.87 10.80
CA GLY A 50 4.48 -11.88 11.12
C GLY A 50 5.73 -11.98 10.25
N LEU A 51 6.13 -13.21 9.89
CA LEU A 51 7.25 -13.49 8.97
C LEU A 51 6.89 -13.27 7.48
N GLU A 52 5.61 -13.06 7.16
CA GLU A 52 5.13 -12.88 5.79
C GLU A 52 5.01 -11.40 5.41
N ILE A 53 5.22 -10.48 6.37
CA ILE A 53 5.27 -9.04 6.14
C ILE A 53 6.65 -8.68 5.61
N ASP A 54 6.78 -8.63 4.29
CA ASP A 54 8.02 -8.28 3.60
C ASP A 54 7.87 -6.98 2.80
N GLY A 55 9.00 -6.41 2.36
CA GLY A 55 9.02 -5.29 1.43
C GLY A 55 8.14 -5.55 0.20
N MET A 56 7.51 -4.49 -0.29
CA MET A 56 6.55 -4.51 -1.40
C MET A 56 5.25 -5.26 -1.14
N SER A 57 5.05 -5.91 0.01
CA SER A 57 3.76 -6.51 0.36
C SER A 57 2.66 -5.45 0.34
N ILE A 58 1.43 -5.85 0.00
CA ILE A 58 0.29 -4.93 -0.06
C ILE A 58 -0.59 -5.17 1.17
N ILE A 59 -1.02 -4.10 1.81
CA ILE A 59 -1.91 -4.14 2.96
C ILE A 59 -3.18 -3.35 2.63
N LYS A 60 -4.32 -4.01 2.74
CA LYS A 60 -5.63 -3.36 2.65
C LYS A 60 -6.05 -2.91 4.04
N VAL A 61 -6.38 -1.63 4.18
CA VAL A 61 -6.66 -0.97 5.47
C VAL A 61 -7.98 -0.20 5.37
N PRO A 62 -8.87 -0.31 6.38
CA PRO A 62 -10.03 0.56 6.48
C PRO A 62 -9.59 1.99 6.83
N THR A 63 -9.91 2.96 5.99
CA THR A 63 -9.77 4.40 6.23
C THR A 63 -11.15 5.06 6.30
N PRO A 64 -11.27 6.33 6.74
CA PRO A 64 -12.56 7.04 6.76
C PRO A 64 -13.27 7.07 5.40
N ASP A 65 -12.52 7.08 4.29
CA ASP A 65 -13.04 7.13 2.92
C ASP A 65 -13.22 5.75 2.27
N GLY A 66 -13.03 4.67 3.04
CA GLY A 66 -13.23 3.29 2.59
C GLY A 66 -11.99 2.43 2.75
N GLU A 67 -12.01 1.25 2.13
CA GLU A 67 -10.85 0.35 2.15
C GLU A 67 -9.81 0.83 1.14
N GLN A 68 -8.61 1.14 1.61
CA GLN A 68 -7.49 1.62 0.79
C GLN A 68 -6.31 0.64 0.83
N LEU A 69 -5.47 0.69 -0.20
CA LEU A 69 -4.30 -0.18 -0.34
C LEU A 69 -3.02 0.60 -0.06
N PHE A 70 -2.12 -0.01 0.71
CA PHE A 70 -0.82 0.53 1.04
C PHE A 70 0.27 -0.50 0.75
N ARG A 71 1.38 -0.06 0.15
CA ARG A 71 2.55 -0.88 -0.12
C ARG A 71 3.57 -0.72 0.99
N VAL A 72 4.01 -1.83 1.57
CA VAL A 72 5.03 -1.87 2.61
C VAL A 72 6.37 -1.38 2.04
N ALA A 73 6.84 -0.23 2.51
CA ALA A 73 8.23 0.17 2.35
C ALA A 73 9.11 -0.68 3.28
N ALA A 74 10.37 -0.89 2.90
CA ALA A 74 11.34 -1.77 3.57
C ALA A 74 11.09 -1.92 5.09
N PRO A 75 10.50 -3.04 5.54
CA PRO A 75 10.08 -3.20 6.93
C PRO A 75 11.31 -3.33 7.83
N LYS A 76 11.24 -2.76 9.03
CA LYS A 76 12.33 -2.82 10.01
C LYS A 76 12.03 -3.87 11.06
N VAL A 77 12.91 -4.86 11.19
CA VAL A 77 12.80 -5.88 12.23
C VAL A 77 13.72 -5.54 13.39
N SER A 78 13.16 -5.47 14.60
CA SER A 78 13.91 -5.21 15.83
C SER A 78 13.23 -5.88 17.02
N MET A 79 14.01 -6.44 17.95
CA MET A 79 13.51 -7.00 19.22
C MET A 79 12.33 -7.99 19.10
N GLY A 80 12.22 -8.75 17.99
CA GLY A 80 11.13 -9.71 17.77
C GLY A 80 9.83 -9.11 17.21
N GLU A 81 9.90 -7.89 16.70
CA GLU A 81 8.80 -7.14 16.11
C GLU A 81 9.20 -6.64 14.71
N VAL A 82 8.21 -6.51 13.82
CA VAL A 82 8.33 -5.77 12.57
C VAL A 82 7.59 -4.42 12.70
N THR A 83 8.31 -3.34 12.42
CA THR A 83 7.74 -2.00 12.23
C THR A 83 7.74 -1.70 10.75
N ALA A 84 6.56 -1.41 10.22
CA ALA A 84 6.37 -1.15 8.80
C ALA A 84 5.82 0.25 8.59
N GLN A 85 6.42 0.95 7.62
CA GLN A 85 5.89 2.17 7.04
C GLN A 85 5.40 1.81 5.64
N CYS A 86 4.19 2.21 5.30
CA CYS A 86 3.55 1.82 4.05
C CYS A 86 3.03 3.06 3.33
N TYR A 87 3.37 3.20 2.07
CA TYR A 87 2.89 4.29 1.23
C TYR A 87 1.60 3.86 0.53
N HIS A 88 0.68 4.79 0.32
CA HIS A 88 -0.53 4.50 -0.46
C HIS A 88 -0.18 3.93 -1.84
N ILE A 89 -0.93 2.95 -2.34
CA ILE A 89 -0.64 2.21 -3.59
C ILE A 89 -0.50 3.15 -4.80
N PHE A 90 -1.11 4.33 -4.75
CA PHE A 90 -0.96 5.40 -5.73
C PHE A 90 0.52 5.74 -6.03
N TYR A 91 1.40 5.69 -5.03
CA TYR A 91 2.81 6.01 -5.20
C TYR A 91 3.58 5.00 -6.05
N ASP A 92 3.01 3.83 -6.37
CA ASP A 92 3.58 2.91 -7.37
C ASP A 92 3.71 3.58 -8.74
N LEU A 93 2.88 4.58 -9.04
CA LEU A 93 2.98 5.37 -10.27
C LEU A 93 4.30 6.14 -10.38
N THR A 94 5.06 6.31 -9.29
CA THR A 94 6.40 6.92 -9.34
C THR A 94 7.40 6.07 -10.13
N GLU A 95 7.14 4.76 -10.26
CA GLU A 95 7.93 3.85 -11.08
C GLU A 95 7.48 3.82 -12.55
N ASN A 96 6.38 4.49 -12.89
CA ASN A 96 5.87 4.56 -14.25
C ASN A 96 6.51 5.73 -15.03
N LEU A 97 7.64 5.46 -15.70
CA LEU A 97 8.30 6.44 -16.56
C LEU A 97 7.53 6.63 -17.87
N ILE A 98 7.18 7.87 -18.17
CA ILE A 98 6.70 8.28 -19.50
C ILE A 98 7.88 8.93 -20.23
N GLU A 99 8.43 8.23 -21.23
CA GLU A 99 9.55 8.74 -22.03
C GLU A 99 9.12 9.87 -22.96
N ASP A 100 8.01 9.68 -23.67
CA ASP A 100 7.40 10.68 -24.53
C ASP A 100 5.89 10.44 -24.63
N ILE A 101 5.12 11.52 -24.56
CA ILE A 101 3.67 11.50 -24.75
C ILE A 101 3.22 12.79 -25.42
N PHE A 102 2.54 12.64 -26.55
CA PHE A 102 1.92 13.77 -27.22
C PHE A 102 0.52 13.98 -26.65
N ALA A 103 0.38 14.81 -25.62
CA ALA A 103 -0.90 15.13 -24.97
C ALA A 103 -1.57 16.41 -25.51
N GLU A 104 -1.28 16.81 -26.75
CA GLU A 104 -1.92 17.98 -27.35
C GLU A 104 -3.33 17.69 -27.90
N THR A 105 -4.09 18.77 -28.09
CA THR A 105 -5.44 18.79 -28.69
C THR A 105 -6.44 17.83 -28.03
N THR A 106 -6.27 17.57 -26.73
CA THR A 106 -7.11 16.67 -25.95
C THR A 106 -7.53 17.33 -24.62
N ASN A 107 -8.61 16.84 -24.01
CA ASN A 107 -9.06 17.29 -22.69
C ASN A 107 -8.36 16.46 -21.59
N GLY A 108 -8.59 16.80 -20.31
CA GLY A 108 -7.95 16.11 -19.18
C GLY A 108 -8.12 14.58 -19.23
N ASN A 109 -9.32 14.09 -19.55
CA ASN A 109 -9.57 12.65 -19.66
C ASN A 109 -8.80 12.01 -20.81
N GLY A 110 -8.73 12.69 -21.96
CA GLY A 110 -7.99 12.20 -23.10
C GLY A 110 -6.47 12.28 -22.93
N ALA A 111 -5.95 13.19 -22.09
CA ALA A 111 -4.55 13.18 -21.68
C ALA A 111 -4.27 11.98 -20.76
N MET A 112 -5.10 11.74 -19.74
CA MET A 112 -4.95 10.60 -18.82
C MET A 112 -4.99 9.25 -19.54
N ASN A 113 -5.92 9.07 -20.50
CA ASN A 113 -6.00 7.86 -21.31
C ASN A 113 -4.73 7.60 -22.12
N ARG A 114 -3.99 8.64 -22.50
CA ARG A 114 -2.70 8.47 -23.20
C ARG A 114 -1.59 8.09 -22.21
N MET A 115 -1.64 8.62 -20.98
CA MET A 115 -0.64 8.35 -19.92
C MET A 115 -0.78 6.96 -19.29
N SER A 116 -1.97 6.37 -19.35
CA SER A 116 -2.26 5.04 -18.79
C SER A 116 -2.26 3.91 -19.84
N ALA A 117 -1.91 4.21 -21.09
CA ALA A 117 -1.83 3.24 -22.19
C ALA A 117 -0.50 2.48 -22.15
#